data_AF-C5M479-F1
#
_entry.id   AF-C5M479-F1
#
_cell.length_a   1.000
_cell.length_b   1.000
_cell.length_c   1.000
_cell.angle_alpha   90.00
_cell.angle_beta   90.00
_cell.angle_gamma   90.00
#
_symmetry.space_group_name_H-M   'P 1'
#
loop_
_entity.id
_entity.type
_entity.pdbx_description
1 polymer ?
#
loop_
_entity_poly.entity_id
_entity_poly.type
_entity_poly.pdbx_seq_one_letter_code
_entity_poly.pdbx_strand_id
1 'polypeptide(L)'
;MGAPEYTDEKQPDLLEVITGEHGSSSEEDYDYEDPKNYSTNFVDEHNPKGLRRPTEHESQTLRRVIGNIRYSTIILCLCEFAERASYYSTTGILTNYIQRRIDPNSPHGWGAPPPGNPDASAGALGKGLQTASALTNLLTFLAYVAPLFGGYMGDSTIGRWYAIQWGVFFGFVGHLFFIFASIPGAISNANAGLGLCIIAIVTLSVGTGFIKPNLLPLLLDQYPEDTDMVKVLPSGEKIILDREQTLSRLTNIFYWSINIGSILLRNLVKYSLNEKYIAIFEIKIHITISQANYCSVDYRYRNKVRIEPVVEKLSQVENS
;
A
#
# COMPACT_ATOMS: atom_id res chain seq x y z
N MET A 1 58.69 20.10 -4.58
CA MET A 1 57.25 19.86 -4.38
C MET A 1 56.71 19.24 -5.67
N GLY A 2 56.62 17.93 -5.72
CA GLY A 2 55.97 17.19 -6.81
C GLY A 2 55.00 16.21 -6.15
N ALA A 3 53.71 16.36 -6.40
CA ALA A 3 52.69 15.46 -5.89
C ALA A 3 52.76 14.12 -6.64
N PRO A 4 52.45 12.99 -5.98
CA PRO A 4 52.39 11.70 -6.66
C PRO A 4 51.11 11.60 -7.51
N GLU A 5 51.27 11.06 -8.72
CA GLU A 5 50.20 10.76 -9.66
C GLU A 5 49.43 9.53 -9.15
N TYR A 6 48.14 9.71 -8.85
CA TYR A 6 47.23 8.64 -8.44
C TYR A 6 46.57 8.06 -9.70
N THR A 7 47.01 6.88 -10.11
CA THR A 7 46.35 6.08 -11.16
C THR A 7 45.16 5.33 -10.55
N ASP A 8 43.95 5.71 -10.95
CA ASP A 8 42.71 5.05 -10.55
C ASP A 8 42.49 3.80 -11.42
N GLU A 9 42.66 2.61 -10.83
CA GLU A 9 42.71 1.31 -11.51
C GLU A 9 41.30 0.71 -11.80
N LYS A 10 40.25 1.53 -11.78
CA LYS A 10 38.85 1.10 -11.96
C LYS A 10 38.16 1.82 -13.11
N GLN A 11 38.71 1.73 -14.32
CA GLN A 11 37.96 2.19 -15.49
C GLN A 11 38.31 1.55 -16.85
N PRO A 12 38.48 0.21 -16.98
CA PRO A 12 38.41 -0.44 -18.29
C PRO A 12 36.97 -0.66 -18.78
N ASP A 13 36.02 -0.98 -17.89
CA ASP A 13 34.64 -1.35 -18.27
C ASP A 13 33.79 -0.21 -18.84
N LEU A 14 34.18 1.05 -18.62
CA LEU A 14 33.40 2.23 -19.05
C LEU A 14 33.81 2.74 -20.44
N LEU A 15 34.99 2.36 -20.93
CA LEU A 15 35.49 2.75 -22.25
C LEU A 15 35.11 1.74 -23.34
N GLU A 16 34.93 0.46 -22.98
CA GLU A 16 34.47 -0.57 -23.92
C GLU A 16 33.00 -0.35 -24.35
N VAL A 17 32.20 0.33 -23.52
CA VAL A 17 30.81 0.72 -23.81
C VAL A 17 30.72 1.80 -24.90
N ILE A 18 31.81 2.55 -25.18
CA ILE A 18 31.78 3.69 -26.12
C ILE A 18 32.32 3.31 -27.51
N THR A 19 32.99 2.17 -27.67
CA THR A 19 33.56 1.74 -28.97
C THR A 19 33.06 0.39 -29.49
N GLY A 20 31.97 -0.14 -28.93
CA GLY A 20 31.23 -1.25 -29.53
C GLY A 20 30.44 -0.76 -30.75
N GLU A 21 30.82 -1.24 -31.93
CA GLU A 21 30.18 -0.96 -33.20
C GLU A 21 28.65 -1.04 -33.13
N HIS A 22 27.99 -0.13 -33.85
CA HIS A 22 26.61 -0.29 -34.32
C HIS A 22 26.54 -1.52 -35.26
N GLY A 23 26.63 -2.71 -34.67
CA GLY A 23 26.31 -3.99 -35.28
C GLY A 23 24.98 -4.44 -34.74
N SER A 24 23.96 -4.44 -35.59
CA SER A 24 22.67 -5.08 -35.37
C SER A 24 22.87 -6.46 -34.70
N SER A 25 22.52 -6.62 -33.43
CA SER A 25 22.23 -7.94 -32.86
C SER A 25 20.94 -8.45 -33.49
N SER A 26 21.14 -9.03 -34.68
CA SER A 26 20.13 -9.63 -35.53
C SER A 26 19.51 -10.84 -34.81
N GLU A 27 18.32 -11.27 -35.25
CA GLU A 27 17.62 -12.46 -34.74
C GLU A 27 18.46 -13.76 -34.71
N GLU A 28 19.65 -13.75 -35.31
CA GLU A 28 20.59 -14.88 -35.42
C GLU A 28 21.24 -15.31 -34.09
N ASP A 29 21.28 -14.45 -33.07
CA ASP A 29 21.90 -14.77 -31.75
C ASP A 29 20.88 -15.06 -30.64
N TYR A 30 19.57 -15.06 -30.95
CA TYR A 30 18.53 -15.31 -29.96
C TYR A 30 18.15 -16.80 -29.91
N ASP A 31 18.54 -17.48 -28.82
CA ASP A 31 18.16 -18.87 -28.59
C ASP A 31 16.69 -18.99 -28.13
N TYR A 32 15.83 -19.42 -29.05
CA TYR A 32 14.41 -19.70 -28.81
C TYR A 32 14.15 -21.01 -28.04
N GLU A 33 15.16 -21.85 -27.86
CA GLU A 33 15.06 -23.07 -27.08
C GLU A 33 15.59 -22.92 -25.65
N ASP A 34 16.30 -21.82 -25.32
CA ASP A 34 16.74 -21.54 -23.95
C ASP A 34 15.53 -21.31 -23.02
N PRO A 35 15.29 -22.18 -22.03
CA PRO A 35 14.19 -22.02 -21.07
C PRO A 35 14.29 -20.73 -20.24
N LYS A 36 15.48 -20.14 -20.08
CA LYS A 36 15.68 -18.89 -19.31
C LYS A 36 15.07 -17.67 -19.97
N ASN A 37 14.84 -17.74 -21.29
CA ASN A 37 14.22 -16.67 -22.06
C ASN A 37 12.70 -16.64 -21.90
N TYR A 38 12.11 -17.65 -21.25
CA TYR A 38 10.67 -17.79 -21.05
C TYR A 38 10.28 -17.67 -19.59
N SER A 39 9.19 -16.95 -19.35
CA SER A 39 8.47 -16.87 -18.09
C SER A 39 7.25 -17.79 -18.15
N THR A 40 7.20 -18.76 -17.24
CA THR A 40 6.10 -19.73 -17.11
C THR A 40 4.93 -19.20 -16.28
N ASN A 41 4.97 -17.92 -15.87
CA ASN A 41 3.92 -17.30 -15.04
C ASN A 41 2.58 -17.14 -15.77
N PHE A 42 2.60 -17.18 -17.09
CA PHE A 42 1.44 -17.07 -17.96
C PHE A 42 1.60 -18.03 -19.12
N VAL A 43 0.67 -18.99 -19.25
CA VAL A 43 0.62 -19.96 -20.35
C VAL A 43 -0.78 -19.94 -20.91
N ASP A 44 -0.89 -19.86 -22.24
CA ASP A 44 -2.15 -20.00 -22.96
C ASP A 44 -1.94 -20.84 -24.23
N GLU A 45 -3.02 -21.13 -24.96
CA GLU A 45 -2.98 -21.92 -26.20
C GLU A 45 -2.05 -21.33 -27.27
N HIS A 46 -1.83 -20.01 -27.25
CA HIS A 46 -1.04 -19.27 -28.23
C HIS A 46 0.42 -19.06 -27.76
N ASN A 47 0.67 -19.23 -26.45
CA ASN A 47 1.96 -19.08 -25.78
C ASN A 47 2.22 -20.31 -24.89
N PRO A 48 2.41 -21.51 -25.49
CA PRO A 48 2.52 -22.77 -24.73
C PRO A 48 3.80 -22.88 -23.90
N LYS A 49 4.88 -22.25 -24.34
CA LYS A 49 6.16 -22.14 -23.58
C LYS A 49 6.15 -20.99 -22.56
N GLY A 50 5.06 -20.23 -22.51
CA GLY A 50 4.93 -19.02 -21.70
C GLY A 50 5.32 -17.73 -22.43
N LEU A 51 5.47 -16.65 -21.67
CA LEU A 51 5.87 -15.34 -22.20
C LEU A 51 7.37 -15.29 -22.40
N ARG A 52 7.85 -14.75 -23.52
CA ARG A 52 9.29 -14.69 -23.80
C ARG A 52 9.86 -13.29 -23.67
N ARG A 53 11.16 -13.17 -23.46
CA ARG A 53 11.85 -11.88 -23.56
C ARG A 53 11.85 -11.38 -25.02
N PRO A 54 11.76 -10.06 -25.25
CA PRO A 54 11.87 -9.48 -26.58
C PRO A 54 13.31 -9.56 -27.11
N THR A 55 13.46 -9.74 -28.41
CA THR A 55 14.76 -9.51 -29.09
C THR A 55 14.99 -8.01 -29.26
N GLU A 56 16.21 -7.58 -29.56
CA GLU A 56 16.52 -6.15 -29.78
C GLU A 56 15.69 -5.56 -30.93
N HIS A 57 15.60 -6.30 -32.04
CA HIS A 57 14.78 -5.91 -33.19
C HIS A 57 13.29 -5.81 -32.84
N GLU A 58 12.76 -6.77 -32.07
CA GLU A 58 11.36 -6.77 -31.67
C GLU A 58 11.04 -5.68 -30.63
N SER A 59 11.98 -5.38 -29.74
CA SER A 59 11.86 -4.31 -28.73
C SER A 59 11.57 -2.94 -29.35
N GLN A 60 12.08 -2.71 -30.56
CA GLN A 60 11.97 -1.47 -31.32
C GLN A 60 10.79 -1.47 -32.30
N THR A 61 10.40 -2.63 -32.83
CA THR A 61 9.40 -2.75 -33.90
C THR A 61 8.01 -3.13 -33.42
N LEU A 62 7.91 -3.91 -32.34
CA LEU A 62 6.62 -4.40 -31.85
C LEU A 62 5.86 -3.34 -31.06
N ARG A 63 4.53 -3.41 -31.16
CA ARG A 63 3.63 -2.54 -30.41
C ARG A 63 3.70 -2.86 -28.92
N ARG A 64 3.91 -1.82 -28.10
CA ARG A 64 3.87 -1.89 -26.64
C ARG A 64 2.43 -1.76 -26.12
N VAL A 65 2.06 -2.64 -25.18
CA VAL A 65 0.73 -2.71 -24.59
C VAL A 65 0.87 -2.85 -23.07
N ILE A 66 0.01 -2.13 -22.35
CA ILE A 66 -0.04 -2.19 -20.88
C ILE A 66 -0.69 -3.50 -20.44
N GLY A 67 -0.08 -4.17 -19.48
CA GLY A 67 -0.58 -5.43 -18.94
C GLY A 67 -1.90 -5.33 -18.20
N ASN A 68 -2.58 -6.48 -18.13
CA ASN A 68 -3.84 -6.59 -17.41
C ASN A 68 -3.60 -6.52 -15.89
N ILE A 69 -4.48 -5.79 -15.21
CA ILE A 69 -4.44 -5.62 -13.77
C ILE A 69 -5.09 -6.84 -13.11
N ARG A 70 -4.37 -7.49 -12.20
CA ARG A 70 -4.90 -8.61 -11.42
C ARG A 70 -5.92 -8.12 -10.40
N TYR A 71 -6.91 -8.95 -10.08
CA TYR A 71 -7.94 -8.61 -9.11
C TYR A 71 -7.36 -8.29 -7.71
N SER A 72 -6.28 -8.97 -7.32
CA SER A 72 -5.53 -8.71 -6.09
C SER A 72 -5.06 -7.25 -5.98
N THR A 73 -4.69 -6.62 -7.10
CA THR A 73 -4.29 -5.21 -7.13
C THR A 73 -5.46 -4.27 -6.83
N ILE A 74 -6.67 -4.59 -7.30
CA ILE A 74 -7.87 -3.79 -7.01
C ILE A 74 -8.21 -3.87 -5.51
N ILE A 75 -8.08 -5.05 -4.90
CA ILE A 75 -8.29 -5.24 -3.46
C ILE A 75 -7.28 -4.42 -2.65
N LEU A 76 -6.00 -4.40 -3.04
CA LEU A 76 -4.96 -3.60 -2.38
C LEU A 76 -5.23 -2.10 -2.51
N CYS A 77 -5.69 -1.62 -3.66
CA CYS A 77 -6.12 -0.23 -3.83
C CYS A 77 -7.32 0.12 -2.93
N LEU A 78 -8.28 -0.80 -2.77
CA LEU A 78 -9.41 -0.60 -1.86
C LEU A 78 -8.95 -0.56 -0.40
N CYS A 79 -7.93 -1.35 -0.04
CA CYS A 79 -7.31 -1.33 1.28
C CYS A 79 -6.68 0.04 1.56
N GLU A 80 -5.87 0.55 0.64
CA GLU A 80 -5.24 1.87 0.79
C GLU A 80 -6.28 2.97 0.89
N PHE A 81 -7.29 2.95 0.01
CA PHE A 81 -8.42 3.86 0.07
C PHE A 81 -9.05 3.89 1.47
N ALA A 82 -9.37 2.73 2.05
CA ALA A 82 -10.02 2.63 3.35
C ALA A 82 -9.10 3.05 4.51
N GLU A 83 -7.81 2.75 4.41
CA GLU A 83 -6.82 3.18 5.40
C GLU A 83 -6.74 4.72 5.43
N ARG A 84 -6.53 5.35 4.25
CA ARG A 84 -6.42 6.80 4.07
C ARG A 84 -7.67 7.53 4.49
N ALA A 85 -8.80 7.05 4.01
CA ALA A 85 -10.13 7.51 4.37
C ALA A 85 -10.29 7.69 5.88
N SER A 86 -9.99 6.64 6.63
CA SER A 86 -10.13 6.67 8.08
C SER A 86 -9.07 7.53 8.75
N TYR A 87 -7.82 7.50 8.29
CA TYR A 87 -6.77 8.38 8.84
C TYR A 87 -7.17 9.86 8.73
N TYR A 88 -7.64 10.28 7.55
CA TYR A 88 -8.08 11.67 7.35
C TYR A 88 -9.39 12.01 8.06
N SER A 89 -10.29 11.04 8.23
CA SER A 89 -11.52 11.22 9.01
C SER A 89 -11.20 11.45 10.49
N THR A 90 -10.36 10.61 11.09
CA THR A 90 -9.95 10.71 12.49
C THR A 90 -9.18 11.99 12.75
N THR A 91 -8.18 12.32 11.92
CA THR A 91 -7.41 13.57 12.07
C THR A 91 -8.26 14.82 11.93
N GLY A 92 -9.27 14.81 11.05
CA GLY A 92 -10.18 15.94 10.85
C GLY A 92 -11.07 16.25 12.07
N ILE A 93 -11.44 15.23 12.86
CA ILE A 93 -12.28 15.39 14.06
C ILE A 93 -11.46 15.51 15.35
N LEU A 94 -10.23 14.97 15.38
CA LEU A 94 -9.41 14.85 16.58
C LEU A 94 -9.11 16.19 17.26
N THR A 95 -8.75 17.21 16.48
CA THR A 95 -8.48 18.55 17.00
C THR A 95 -9.70 19.13 17.71
N ASN A 96 -10.89 19.00 17.09
CA ASN A 96 -12.14 19.48 17.66
C ASN A 96 -12.54 18.71 18.93
N TYR A 97 -12.37 17.38 18.91
CA TYR A 97 -12.63 16.49 20.04
C TYR A 97 -11.82 16.86 21.29
N ILE A 98 -10.52 17.17 21.13
CA ILE A 98 -9.64 17.53 22.24
C ILE A 98 -9.89 18.98 22.70
N GLN A 99 -10.03 19.92 21.75
CA GLN A 99 -10.09 21.34 22.03
C GLN A 99 -11.39 21.75 22.72
N ARG A 100 -12.53 21.35 22.16
CA ARG A 100 -13.86 21.85 22.54
C ARG A 100 -14.47 20.99 23.65
N ARG A 101 -15.27 21.62 24.51
CA ARG A 101 -16.11 20.92 25.50
C ARG A 101 -17.37 20.39 24.83
N ILE A 102 -18.00 19.41 25.47
CA ILE A 102 -19.35 19.00 25.10
C ILE A 102 -20.35 20.15 25.29
N ASP A 103 -21.26 20.31 24.32
CA ASP A 103 -22.38 21.24 24.42
C ASP A 103 -23.41 20.73 25.44
N PRO A 104 -23.90 21.57 26.38
CA PRO A 104 -24.91 21.17 27.36
C PRO A 104 -26.21 20.63 26.75
N ASN A 105 -26.56 21.05 25.53
CA ASN A 105 -27.77 20.64 24.81
C ASN A 105 -27.50 19.50 23.80
N SER A 106 -26.37 18.80 23.93
CA SER A 106 -26.07 17.65 23.06
C SER A 106 -27.07 16.51 23.33
N PRO A 107 -27.81 16.01 22.30
CA PRO A 107 -28.93 15.08 22.52
C PRO A 107 -28.55 13.75 23.16
N HIS A 108 -27.31 13.30 22.99
CA HIS A 108 -26.85 11.97 23.39
C HIS A 108 -25.66 11.99 24.36
N GLY A 109 -25.09 13.16 24.67
CA GLY A 109 -23.91 13.27 25.54
C GLY A 109 -22.58 12.83 24.89
N TRP A 110 -22.54 12.69 23.56
CA TRP A 110 -21.39 12.19 22.79
C TRP A 110 -20.60 13.31 22.08
N GLY A 111 -20.89 14.57 22.39
CA GLY A 111 -20.20 15.71 21.78
C GLY A 111 -20.70 16.13 20.40
N ALA A 112 -21.82 15.56 19.94
CA ALA A 112 -22.50 15.99 18.72
C ALA A 112 -23.23 17.33 18.95
N PRO A 113 -23.15 18.28 18.02
CA PRO A 113 -23.89 19.54 18.11
C PRO A 113 -25.40 19.28 18.13
N PRO A 114 -26.20 20.16 18.77
CA PRO A 114 -27.65 20.02 18.78
C PRO A 114 -28.23 20.12 17.35
N PRO A 115 -29.23 19.29 16.99
CA PRO A 115 -29.92 19.40 15.70
C PRO A 115 -30.50 20.81 15.52
N GLY A 116 -30.20 21.44 14.39
CA GLY A 116 -30.72 22.77 14.03
C GLY A 116 -29.78 23.96 14.31
N ASN A 117 -28.56 23.74 14.81
CA ASN A 117 -27.53 24.77 14.88
C ASN A 117 -26.36 24.47 13.90
N PRO A 118 -26.41 24.97 12.65
CA PRO A 118 -25.40 24.69 11.63
C PRO A 118 -24.00 25.25 11.96
N ASP A 119 -23.90 26.21 12.89
CA ASP A 119 -22.63 26.82 13.31
C ASP A 119 -22.02 26.14 14.56
N ALA A 120 -22.77 25.26 15.22
CA ALA A 120 -22.29 24.52 16.39
C ALA A 120 -21.29 23.45 15.96
N SER A 121 -20.08 23.51 16.52
CA SER A 121 -19.02 22.55 16.22
C SER A 121 -18.91 21.47 17.29
N ALA A 122 -18.71 20.23 16.87
CA ALA A 122 -18.53 19.10 17.78
C ALA A 122 -17.30 19.23 18.70
N GLY A 123 -17.39 18.63 19.89
CA GLY A 123 -16.36 18.71 20.94
C GLY A 123 -16.61 17.76 22.10
N ALA A 124 -15.57 17.42 22.86
CA ALA A 124 -15.69 16.53 24.02
C ALA A 124 -14.85 16.96 25.23
N LEU A 125 -13.51 16.91 25.12
CA LEU A 125 -12.62 16.93 26.29
C LEU A 125 -12.35 18.32 26.89
N GLY A 126 -12.50 19.39 26.10
CA GLY A 126 -12.35 20.75 26.61
C GLY A 126 -10.96 21.13 27.09
N LYS A 127 -9.90 20.51 26.54
CA LYS A 127 -8.50 20.69 26.99
C LYS A 127 -7.77 21.86 26.33
N GLY A 128 -8.50 22.65 25.53
CA GLY A 128 -7.99 23.85 24.90
C GLY A 128 -7.13 23.58 23.65
N LEU A 129 -6.83 24.65 22.94
CA LEU A 129 -6.14 24.60 21.65
C LEU A 129 -4.68 24.11 21.79
N GLN A 130 -3.99 24.50 22.86
CA GLN A 130 -2.60 24.11 23.07
C GLN A 130 -2.45 22.57 23.13
N THR A 131 -3.30 21.91 23.93
CA THR A 131 -3.30 20.45 24.06
C THR A 131 -3.70 19.77 22.75
N ALA A 132 -4.72 20.28 22.06
CA ALA A 132 -5.15 19.75 20.78
C ALA A 132 -4.05 19.83 19.72
N SER A 133 -3.39 20.98 19.59
CA SER A 133 -2.27 21.15 18.67
C SER A 133 -1.08 20.24 19.01
N ALA A 134 -0.74 20.10 20.30
CA ALA A 134 0.35 19.23 20.74
C ALA A 134 0.08 17.77 20.37
N LEU A 135 -1.13 17.25 20.62
CA LEU A 135 -1.49 15.86 20.32
C LEU A 135 -1.65 15.59 18.82
N THR A 136 -2.18 16.55 18.05
CA THR A 136 -2.25 16.43 16.59
C THR A 136 -0.86 16.47 15.96
N ASN A 137 0.06 17.30 16.48
CA ASN A 137 1.45 17.31 16.05
C ASN A 137 2.17 16.01 16.44
N LEU A 138 1.88 15.44 17.61
CA LEU A 138 2.39 14.14 18.03
C LEU A 138 1.94 13.03 17.07
N LEU A 139 0.66 12.99 16.70
CA LEU A 139 0.14 12.06 15.71
C LEU A 139 0.87 12.20 14.36
N THR A 140 1.09 13.44 13.93
CA THR A 140 1.81 13.75 12.68
C THR A 140 3.26 13.28 12.75
N PHE A 141 3.97 13.60 13.84
CA PHE A 141 5.35 13.15 14.08
C PHE A 141 5.45 11.63 14.04
N LEU A 142 4.62 10.93 14.80
CA LEU A 142 4.61 9.47 14.82
C LEU A 142 4.21 8.87 13.46
N ALA A 143 3.33 9.53 12.71
CA ALA A 143 2.95 9.10 11.36
C ALA A 143 4.08 9.20 10.33
N TYR A 144 5.16 9.94 10.61
CA TYR A 144 6.38 9.97 9.80
C TYR A 144 7.50 9.08 10.35
N VAL A 145 7.59 8.92 11.67
CA VAL A 145 8.63 8.07 12.29
C VAL A 145 8.27 6.58 12.25
N ALA A 146 7.03 6.22 12.57
CA ALA A 146 6.61 4.81 12.62
C ALA A 146 6.77 4.07 11.27
N PRO A 147 6.53 4.69 10.08
CA PRO A 147 6.81 4.06 8.80
C PRO A 147 8.28 3.65 8.58
N LEU A 148 9.24 4.38 9.15
CA LEU A 148 10.66 4.01 9.02
C LEU A 148 10.91 2.65 9.67
N PHE A 149 10.33 2.45 10.86
CA PHE A 149 10.44 1.19 11.58
C PHE A 149 9.61 0.08 10.92
N GLY A 150 8.37 0.37 10.54
CA GLY A 150 7.48 -0.62 9.91
C GLY A 150 7.96 -1.09 8.54
N GLY A 151 8.62 -0.21 7.77
CA GLY A 151 9.26 -0.56 6.50
C GLY A 151 10.48 -1.44 6.72
N TYR A 152 11.38 -1.03 7.63
CA TYR A 152 12.55 -1.83 7.99
C TYR A 152 12.16 -3.24 8.44
N MET A 153 11.17 -3.37 9.34
CA MET A 153 10.69 -4.68 9.78
C MET A 153 10.09 -5.50 8.63
N GLY A 154 9.27 -4.85 7.79
CA GLY A 154 8.63 -5.50 6.64
C GLY A 154 9.61 -6.07 5.62
N ASP A 155 10.71 -5.36 5.37
CA ASP A 155 11.74 -5.82 4.42
C ASP A 155 12.75 -6.80 5.06
N SER A 156 13.06 -6.69 6.36
CA SER A 156 14.15 -7.46 6.98
C SER A 156 13.74 -8.73 7.73
N THR A 157 12.56 -8.77 8.37
CA THR A 157 12.26 -9.82 9.39
C THR A 157 10.92 -10.49 9.19
N ILE A 158 9.84 -9.73 9.13
CA ILE A 158 8.47 -10.29 9.18
C ILE A 158 7.86 -10.49 7.78
N GLY A 159 8.40 -9.83 6.75
CA GLY A 159 7.83 -9.82 5.42
C GLY A 159 6.67 -8.81 5.28
N ARG A 160 6.55 -8.23 4.09
CA ARG A 160 5.59 -7.16 3.77
C ARG A 160 4.14 -7.52 4.09
N TRP A 161 3.74 -8.75 3.78
CA TRP A 161 2.39 -9.25 4.03
C TRP A 161 2.04 -9.27 5.53
N TYR A 162 2.91 -9.86 6.36
CA TYR A 162 2.67 -9.91 7.81
C TYR A 162 2.79 -8.54 8.47
N ALA A 163 3.67 -7.67 7.98
CA ALA A 163 3.74 -6.27 8.42
C ALA A 163 2.39 -5.58 8.24
N ILE A 164 1.76 -5.71 7.07
CA ILE A 164 0.43 -5.13 6.81
C ILE A 164 -0.62 -5.72 7.75
N GLN A 165 -0.63 -7.04 7.99
CA GLN A 165 -1.57 -7.67 8.92
C GLN A 165 -1.45 -7.14 10.36
N TRP A 166 -0.23 -7.02 10.87
CA TRP A 166 0.02 -6.40 12.18
C TRP A 166 -0.40 -4.94 12.20
N GLY A 167 -0.10 -4.20 11.14
CA GLY A 167 -0.50 -2.80 11.01
C GLY A 167 -2.02 -2.62 11.04
N VAL A 168 -2.75 -3.51 10.36
CA VAL A 168 -4.21 -3.54 10.35
C VAL A 168 -4.75 -3.86 11.75
N PHE A 169 -4.18 -4.84 12.45
CA PHE A 169 -4.56 -5.18 13.82
C PHE A 169 -4.37 -4.01 14.78
N PHE A 170 -3.18 -3.39 14.81
CA PHE A 170 -2.93 -2.22 15.65
C PHE A 170 -3.80 -1.02 15.25
N GLY A 171 -4.04 -0.83 13.95
CA GLY A 171 -4.96 0.18 13.46
C GLY A 171 -6.39 -0.02 13.99
N PHE A 172 -6.88 -1.26 13.97
CA PHE A 172 -8.19 -1.62 14.54
C PHE A 172 -8.25 -1.34 16.05
N VAL A 173 -7.25 -1.78 16.81
CA VAL A 173 -7.16 -1.54 18.26
C VAL A 173 -7.09 -0.04 18.58
N GLY A 174 -6.35 0.74 17.79
CA GLY A 174 -6.29 2.20 17.93
C GLY A 174 -7.65 2.87 17.75
N HIS A 175 -8.43 2.44 16.75
CA HIS A 175 -9.81 2.93 16.56
C HIS A 175 -10.73 2.53 17.71
N LEU A 176 -10.58 1.33 18.25
CA LEU A 176 -11.35 0.89 19.40
C LEU A 176 -11.09 1.77 20.63
N PHE A 177 -9.84 2.18 20.86
CA PHE A 177 -9.52 3.14 21.92
C PHE A 177 -10.13 4.52 21.68
N PHE A 178 -10.21 5.00 20.43
CA PHE A 178 -10.93 6.25 20.12
C PHE A 178 -12.43 6.15 20.43
N ILE A 179 -13.05 5.00 20.13
CA ILE A 179 -14.46 4.73 20.47
C ILE A 179 -14.63 4.76 21.99
N PHE A 180 -13.79 4.05 22.74
CA PHE A 180 -13.86 4.03 24.20
C PHE A 180 -13.59 5.40 24.83
N ALA A 181 -12.68 6.19 24.27
CA ALA A 181 -12.44 7.56 24.71
C ALA A 181 -13.70 8.45 24.54
N SER A 182 -14.52 8.15 23.52
CA SER A 182 -15.72 8.91 23.17
C SER A 182 -16.98 8.46 23.91
N ILE A 183 -16.90 7.46 24.80
CA ILE A 183 -18.03 7.02 25.63
C ILE A 183 -18.35 8.12 26.67
N PRO A 184 -19.62 8.44 26.96
CA PRO A 184 -20.00 9.47 27.92
C PRO A 184 -19.32 9.38 29.29
N GLY A 185 -19.11 8.16 29.81
CA GLY A 185 -18.37 7.96 31.05
C GLY A 185 -16.90 8.39 30.95
N ALA A 186 -16.23 8.13 29.84
CA ALA A 186 -14.86 8.59 29.60
C ALA A 186 -14.79 10.11 29.35
N ILE A 187 -15.82 10.69 28.72
CA ILE A 187 -15.91 12.15 28.51
C ILE A 187 -16.15 12.88 29.84
N SER A 188 -16.99 12.32 30.72
CA SER A 188 -17.25 12.90 32.06
C SER A 188 -15.98 13.02 32.90
N ASN A 189 -15.05 12.08 32.73
CA ASN A 189 -13.71 12.16 33.31
C ASN A 189 -12.71 12.56 32.22
N ALA A 190 -12.61 13.86 31.95
CA ALA A 190 -11.79 14.40 30.88
C ALA A 190 -10.30 13.98 30.93
N ASN A 191 -9.77 13.55 32.08
CA ASN A 191 -8.41 13.00 32.18
C ASN A 191 -8.35 11.55 31.69
N ALA A 192 -9.33 10.72 32.04
CA ALA A 192 -9.43 9.35 31.54
C ALA A 192 -9.67 9.32 30.02
N GLY A 193 -10.58 10.17 29.51
CA GLY A 193 -10.82 10.30 28.06
C GLY A 193 -9.59 10.79 27.29
N LEU A 194 -8.80 11.71 27.87
CA LEU A 194 -7.52 12.14 27.29
C LEU A 194 -6.47 11.02 27.30
N GLY A 195 -6.36 10.26 28.39
CA GLY A 195 -5.45 9.12 28.46
C GLY A 195 -5.72 8.06 27.39
N LEU A 196 -7.00 7.68 27.23
CA LEU A 196 -7.43 6.77 26.16
C LEU A 196 -7.15 7.34 24.77
N CYS A 197 -7.35 8.66 24.57
CA CYS A 197 -7.03 9.33 23.32
C CYS A 197 -5.54 9.28 22.98
N ILE A 198 -4.64 9.42 23.97
CA ILE A 198 -3.19 9.32 23.74
C ILE A 198 -2.80 7.90 23.35
N ILE A 199 -3.33 6.89 24.06
CA ILE A 199 -3.09 5.48 23.74
C ILE A 199 -3.59 5.17 22.32
N ALA A 200 -4.77 5.71 21.96
CA ALA A 200 -5.33 5.57 20.62
C ALA A 200 -4.42 6.18 19.54
N ILE A 201 -3.90 7.39 19.77
CA ILE A 201 -2.95 8.06 18.86
C ILE A 201 -1.71 7.20 18.64
N VAL A 202 -1.05 6.76 19.72
CA VAL A 202 0.19 5.97 19.61
C VAL A 202 -0.08 4.65 18.90
N THR A 203 -1.14 3.93 19.29
CA THR A 203 -1.47 2.63 18.70
C THR A 203 -1.86 2.76 17.22
N LEU A 204 -2.65 3.78 16.87
CA LEU A 204 -3.00 4.06 15.48
C LEU A 204 -1.76 4.41 14.66
N SER A 205 -0.86 5.26 15.18
CA SER A 205 0.39 5.60 14.50
C SER A 205 1.25 4.38 14.20
N VAL A 206 1.41 3.48 15.18
CA VAL A 206 2.10 2.20 14.98
C VAL A 206 1.42 1.41 13.86
N GLY A 207 0.10 1.25 13.91
CA GLY A 207 -0.66 0.55 12.88
C GLY A 207 -0.42 1.11 11.46
N THR A 208 -0.56 2.43 11.31
CA THR A 208 -0.30 3.09 10.01
C THR A 208 1.16 2.99 9.58
N GLY A 209 2.09 2.95 10.54
CA GLY A 209 3.53 2.79 10.29
C GLY A 209 3.88 1.46 9.67
N PHE A 210 3.16 0.38 10.01
CA PHE A 210 3.36 -0.92 9.39
C PHE A 210 2.67 -1.06 8.02
N ILE A 211 1.55 -0.38 7.78
CA ILE A 211 0.82 -0.48 6.50
C ILE A 211 1.51 0.38 5.41
N LYS A 212 1.72 1.67 5.69
CA LYS A 212 2.18 2.68 4.72
C LYS A 212 3.37 2.26 3.86
N PRO A 213 4.52 1.85 4.43
CA PRO A 213 5.71 1.58 3.64
C PRO A 213 5.63 0.24 2.88
N ASN A 214 4.74 -0.67 3.30
CA ASN A 214 4.70 -2.05 2.78
C ASN A 214 3.63 -2.26 1.70
N LEU A 215 2.59 -1.42 1.64
CA LEU A 215 1.43 -1.65 0.78
C LEU A 215 1.71 -1.43 -0.71
N LEU A 216 2.39 -0.33 -1.08
CA LEU A 216 2.76 -0.07 -2.48
C LEU A 216 3.76 -1.11 -3.01
N PRO A 217 4.86 -1.45 -2.30
CA PRO A 217 5.73 -2.55 -2.74
C PRO A 217 4.98 -3.86 -2.93
N LEU A 218 4.09 -4.24 -2.01
CA LEU A 218 3.28 -5.46 -2.16
C LEU A 218 2.37 -5.41 -3.40
N LEU A 219 1.85 -4.23 -3.75
CA LEU A 219 1.05 -4.03 -4.96
C LEU A 219 1.88 -4.20 -6.23
N LEU A 220 3.11 -3.67 -6.24
CA LEU A 220 4.04 -3.82 -7.38
C LEU A 220 4.52 -5.27 -7.52
N ASP A 221 4.74 -5.97 -6.40
CA ASP A 221 5.05 -7.40 -6.36
C ASP A 221 3.92 -8.28 -6.94
N GLN A 222 2.72 -7.72 -7.18
CA GLN A 222 1.64 -8.45 -7.84
C GLN A 222 1.91 -8.66 -9.33
N TYR A 223 2.73 -7.81 -9.96
CA TYR A 223 3.12 -7.96 -11.35
C TYR A 223 4.16 -9.10 -11.48
N PRO A 224 3.86 -10.17 -12.22
CA PRO A 224 4.64 -11.40 -12.19
C PRO A 224 5.95 -11.34 -13.00
N GLU A 225 6.06 -10.42 -13.96
CA GLU A 225 7.18 -10.40 -14.92
C GLU A 225 8.25 -9.41 -14.50
N ASP A 226 9.52 -9.81 -14.49
CA ASP A 226 10.64 -8.94 -14.09
C ASP A 226 11.12 -8.02 -15.22
N THR A 227 10.80 -8.35 -16.47
CA THR A 227 11.22 -7.60 -17.67
C THR A 227 10.03 -7.40 -18.63
N ASP A 228 10.25 -6.61 -19.68
CA ASP A 228 9.34 -6.59 -20.83
C ASP A 228 9.22 -8.00 -21.41
N MET A 229 8.02 -8.37 -21.84
CA MET A 229 7.71 -9.72 -22.35
C MET A 229 6.92 -9.66 -23.64
N VAL A 230 7.20 -10.55 -24.59
CA VAL A 230 6.41 -10.71 -25.81
C VAL A 230 5.27 -11.69 -25.56
N LYS A 231 4.07 -11.27 -25.95
CA LYS A 231 2.85 -12.08 -25.94
C LYS A 231 2.29 -12.19 -27.35
N VAL A 232 1.91 -13.40 -27.75
CA VAL A 232 1.13 -13.64 -28.97
C VAL A 232 -0.36 -13.58 -28.65
N LEU A 233 -1.10 -12.73 -29.37
CA LEU A 233 -2.55 -12.60 -29.24
C LEU A 233 -3.30 -13.74 -29.97
N PRO A 234 -4.60 -13.95 -29.68
CA PRO A 234 -5.44 -14.87 -30.46
C PRO A 234 -5.53 -14.52 -31.95
N SER A 235 -5.26 -13.26 -32.32
CA SER A 235 -5.16 -12.81 -33.71
C SER A 235 -3.86 -13.22 -34.41
N GLY A 236 -2.88 -13.76 -33.68
CA GLY A 236 -1.53 -14.04 -34.17
C GLY A 236 -0.56 -12.84 -34.09
N GLU A 237 -1.03 -11.66 -33.66
CA GLU A 237 -0.18 -10.47 -33.49
C GLU A 237 0.76 -10.63 -32.29
N LYS A 238 2.05 -10.34 -32.48
CA LYS A 238 3.05 -10.26 -31.40
C LYS A 238 3.02 -8.85 -30.80
N ILE A 239 2.82 -8.76 -29.49
CA ILE A 239 2.85 -7.50 -28.75
C ILE A 239 3.89 -7.56 -27.64
N ILE A 240 4.43 -6.41 -27.26
CA ILE A 240 5.28 -6.27 -26.07
C ILE A 240 4.42 -5.83 -24.90
N LEU A 241 4.46 -6.61 -23.83
CA LEU A 241 3.98 -6.26 -22.52
C LEU A 241 5.02 -5.36 -21.86
N ASP A 242 4.74 -4.06 -21.80
CA ASP A 242 5.66 -3.07 -21.24
C ASP A 242 5.54 -3.06 -19.71
N ARG A 243 6.62 -3.44 -19.02
CA ARG A 243 6.64 -3.51 -17.56
C ARG A 243 6.60 -2.12 -16.94
N GLU A 244 7.39 -1.18 -17.43
CA GLU A 244 7.51 0.15 -16.84
C GLU A 244 6.18 0.90 -16.91
N GLN A 245 5.52 0.88 -18.08
CA GLN A 245 4.21 1.51 -18.25
C GLN A 245 3.14 0.81 -17.40
N THR A 246 3.22 -0.51 -17.24
CA THR A 246 2.29 -1.25 -16.38
C THR A 246 2.46 -0.88 -14.91
N LEU A 247 3.69 -0.90 -14.39
CA LEU A 247 3.97 -0.50 -13.00
C LEU A 247 3.64 0.97 -12.74
N SER A 248 3.89 1.85 -13.71
CA SER A 248 3.51 3.26 -13.64
C SER A 248 2.00 3.44 -13.57
N ARG A 249 1.23 2.71 -14.39
CA ARG A 249 -0.24 2.71 -14.34
C ARG A 249 -0.75 2.22 -12.98
N LEU A 250 -0.19 1.12 -12.47
CA LEU A 250 -0.56 0.57 -11.16
C LEU A 250 -0.31 1.59 -10.04
N THR A 251 0.86 2.22 -10.06
CA THR A 251 1.24 3.28 -9.12
C THR A 251 0.31 4.49 -9.20
N ASN A 252 -0.06 4.92 -10.41
CA ASN A 252 -1.00 6.01 -10.61
C ASN A 252 -2.40 5.70 -10.08
N ILE A 253 -2.90 4.48 -10.30
CA ILE A 253 -4.20 4.04 -9.75
C ILE A 253 -4.14 4.01 -8.22
N PHE A 254 -3.03 3.53 -7.65
CA PHE A 254 -2.82 3.51 -6.21
C PHE A 254 -2.89 4.93 -5.62
N TYR A 255 -2.17 5.90 -6.18
CA TYR A 255 -2.22 7.29 -5.71
C TYR A 255 -3.58 7.98 -5.96
N TRP A 256 -4.27 7.63 -7.04
CA TRP A 256 -5.65 8.08 -7.25
C TRP A 256 -6.59 7.60 -6.15
N SER A 257 -6.44 6.35 -5.70
CA SER A 257 -7.24 5.80 -4.60
C SER A 257 -7.04 6.57 -3.28
N ILE A 258 -5.80 7.00 -3.00
CA ILE A 258 -5.46 7.84 -1.83
C ILE A 258 -6.21 9.18 -1.91
N ASN A 259 -6.13 9.84 -3.05
CA ASN A 259 -6.74 11.16 -3.25
C ASN A 259 -8.27 11.08 -3.12
N ILE A 260 -8.90 10.10 -3.77
CA ILE A 260 -10.36 9.90 -3.69
C ILE A 260 -10.77 9.59 -2.24
N GLY A 261 -10.04 8.73 -1.52
CA GLY A 261 -10.30 8.40 -0.12
C GLY A 261 -10.24 9.61 0.79
N SER A 262 -9.25 10.48 0.58
CA SER A 262 -9.10 11.72 1.36
C SER A 262 -10.24 12.72 1.14
N ILE A 263 -10.74 12.83 -0.10
CA ILE A 263 -11.79 13.80 -0.48
C ILE A 263 -13.16 13.30 -0.04
N LEU A 264 -13.52 12.07 -0.40
CA LEU A 264 -14.87 11.55 -0.15
C LEU A 264 -15.17 11.53 1.35
N LEU A 265 -14.26 10.99 2.15
CA LEU A 265 -14.55 10.79 3.56
C LEU A 265 -14.37 12.04 4.41
N ARG A 266 -13.47 12.97 4.04
CA ARG A 266 -13.44 14.29 4.72
C ARG A 266 -14.73 15.08 4.51
N ASN A 267 -15.33 15.01 3.33
CA ASN A 267 -16.60 15.69 3.05
C ASN A 267 -17.78 14.93 3.65
N LEU A 268 -17.86 13.60 3.47
CA LEU A 268 -18.91 12.78 4.06
C LEU A 268 -18.95 12.87 5.59
N VAL A 269 -17.81 12.89 6.28
CA VAL A 269 -17.76 13.08 7.73
C VAL A 269 -18.38 14.44 8.11
N LYS A 270 -18.07 15.52 7.38
CA LYS A 270 -18.66 16.84 7.66
C LYS A 270 -20.17 16.87 7.43
N TYR A 271 -20.67 16.21 6.39
CA TYR A 271 -22.10 16.21 6.04
C TYR A 271 -22.92 15.17 6.83
N SER A 272 -22.35 14.01 7.14
CA SER A 272 -23.02 12.91 7.82
C SER A 272 -23.05 13.08 9.34
N LEU A 273 -22.23 13.95 9.95
CA LEU A 273 -22.16 14.16 11.40
C LEU A 273 -23.36 14.93 12.00
N ASN A 274 -24.53 14.89 11.35
CA ASN A 274 -25.81 14.94 12.08
C ASN A 274 -26.19 13.57 12.66
N GLU A 275 -25.59 12.46 12.19
CA GLU A 275 -25.82 11.12 12.73
C GLU A 275 -24.53 10.29 12.82
N LYS A 276 -24.09 10.05 14.07
CA LYS A 276 -23.29 8.89 14.53
C LYS A 276 -21.85 8.77 14.00
N TYR A 277 -20.89 9.16 14.85
CA TYR A 277 -19.45 8.84 14.74
C TYR A 277 -19.13 7.35 14.50
N ILE A 278 -20.04 6.44 14.87
CA ILE A 278 -19.89 4.97 14.78
C ILE A 278 -19.83 4.47 13.32
N ALA A 279 -20.56 5.08 12.37
CA ALA A 279 -20.72 4.54 11.02
C ALA A 279 -19.42 4.51 10.19
N ILE A 280 -18.52 5.48 10.41
CA ILE A 280 -17.22 5.56 9.73
C ILE A 280 -16.27 4.45 10.23
N PHE A 281 -16.35 4.10 11.52
CA PHE A 281 -15.55 3.02 12.09
C PHE A 281 -16.06 1.64 11.65
N GLU A 282 -17.38 1.45 11.53
CA GLU A 282 -17.95 0.19 11.04
C GLU A 282 -17.58 -0.12 9.58
N ILE A 283 -17.54 0.88 8.69
CA ILE A 283 -17.08 0.72 7.30
C ILE A 283 -15.61 0.24 7.27
N LYS A 284 -14.75 0.79 8.13
CA LYS A 284 -13.35 0.34 8.21
C LYS A 284 -13.22 -1.06 8.78
N ILE A 285 -14.04 -1.45 9.76
CA ILE A 285 -14.06 -2.81 10.31
C ILE A 285 -14.49 -3.82 9.24
N HIS A 286 -15.54 -3.54 8.47
CA HIS A 286 -16.00 -4.43 7.40
C HIS A 286 -14.99 -4.58 6.27
N ILE A 287 -14.37 -3.47 5.84
CA ILE A 287 -13.32 -3.50 4.81
C ILE A 287 -12.09 -4.26 5.35
N THR A 288 -11.70 -4.03 6.61
CA THR A 288 -10.57 -4.72 7.25
C THR A 288 -10.77 -6.23 7.38
N ILE A 289 -11.96 -6.68 7.79
CA ILE A 289 -12.32 -8.10 7.89
C ILE A 289 -12.34 -8.75 6.48
N SER A 290 -12.81 -8.02 5.47
CA SER A 290 -12.75 -8.47 4.07
C SER A 290 -11.31 -8.63 3.57
N GLN A 291 -10.41 -7.69 3.91
CA GLN A 291 -8.98 -7.70 3.54
C GLN A 291 -8.21 -8.88 4.15
N ALA A 292 -8.47 -9.21 5.43
CA ALA A 292 -7.86 -10.35 6.11
C ALA A 292 -8.27 -11.70 5.47
N ASN A 293 -9.50 -11.80 4.95
CA ASN A 293 -10.03 -13.02 4.35
C ASN A 293 -9.63 -13.21 2.87
N TYR A 294 -9.58 -12.15 2.05
CA TYR A 294 -9.30 -12.30 0.62
C TYR A 294 -7.82 -12.45 0.28
N CYS A 295 -6.95 -11.67 0.93
CA CYS A 295 -5.53 -11.71 0.60
C CYS A 295 -4.78 -12.85 1.34
N SER A 296 -5.37 -13.45 2.39
CA SER A 296 -4.90 -14.73 2.94
C SER A 296 -5.17 -15.92 2.01
N VAL A 297 -6.24 -15.88 1.20
CA VAL A 297 -6.55 -16.90 0.19
C VAL A 297 -5.59 -16.79 -0.99
N ASP A 298 -5.34 -15.58 -1.53
CA ASP A 298 -4.42 -15.39 -2.67
C ASP A 298 -2.94 -15.60 -2.29
N TYR A 299 -2.51 -15.17 -1.09
CA TYR A 299 -1.16 -15.45 -0.57
C TYR A 299 -0.93 -16.95 -0.33
N ARG A 300 -1.91 -17.68 0.23
CA ARG A 300 -1.85 -19.15 0.32
C ARG A 300 -1.78 -19.78 -1.06
N TYR A 301 -2.53 -19.28 -2.04
CA TYR A 301 -2.54 -19.81 -3.40
C TYR A 301 -1.16 -19.65 -4.06
N ARG A 302 -0.53 -18.47 -3.97
CA ARG A 302 0.82 -18.24 -4.52
C ARG A 302 1.92 -19.02 -3.80
N ASN A 303 1.89 -19.15 -2.47
CA ASN A 303 2.88 -19.98 -1.78
C ASN A 303 2.71 -21.46 -2.12
N LYS A 304 1.48 -21.94 -2.33
CA LYS A 304 1.24 -23.31 -2.78
C LYS A 304 1.77 -23.54 -4.20
N VAL A 305 1.47 -22.63 -5.13
CA VAL A 305 1.91 -22.69 -6.55
C VAL A 305 3.41 -22.41 -6.72
N ARG A 306 4.07 -21.68 -5.81
CA ARG A 306 5.54 -21.46 -5.86
C ARG A 306 6.32 -22.63 -5.25
N ILE A 307 5.76 -23.34 -4.26
CA ILE A 307 6.45 -24.44 -3.57
C ILE A 307 6.28 -25.77 -4.32
N GLU A 308 5.10 -26.07 -4.86
CA GLU A 308 4.85 -27.33 -5.61
C GLU A 308 5.82 -27.57 -6.77
N PRO A 309 6.09 -26.62 -7.70
CA PRO A 309 7.01 -26.85 -8.81
C PRO A 309 8.49 -26.87 -8.40
N VAL A 310 8.86 -26.33 -7.24
CA VAL A 310 10.23 -26.39 -6.71
C VAL A 310 10.48 -27.76 -6.05
N VAL A 311 9.51 -28.26 -5.28
CA VAL A 311 9.60 -29.59 -4.65
C VAL A 311 9.58 -30.70 -5.71
N GLU A 312 8.74 -30.56 -6.74
CA GLU A 312 8.68 -31.53 -7.83
C GLU A 312 10.00 -31.57 -8.62
N LYS A 313 10.61 -30.42 -8.91
CA LYS A 313 11.93 -30.33 -9.55
C LYS A 313 13.07 -30.88 -8.68
N LEU A 314 13.07 -30.64 -7.38
CA LEU A 314 14.11 -31.19 -6.48
C LEU A 314 13.97 -32.71 -6.32
N SER A 315 12.75 -33.23 -6.28
CA SER A 315 12.50 -34.68 -6.22
C SER A 315 12.89 -35.44 -7.48
N GLN A 316 12.90 -34.77 -8.65
CA GLN A 316 13.38 -35.39 -9.90
C GLN A 316 14.91 -35.37 -10.04
N VAL A 317 15.60 -34.42 -9.40
CA VAL A 317 17.07 -34.36 -9.38
C VAL A 317 17.66 -35.35 -8.36
N GLU A 318 16.94 -35.69 -7.29
CA GLU A 318 17.38 -36.74 -6.34
C GLU A 318 17.13 -38.18 -6.84
N ASN A 319 16.31 -38.37 -7.87
CA ASN A 319 15.96 -39.68 -8.44
C ASN A 319 16.62 -39.96 -9.81
N SER A 320 17.58 -39.12 -10.24
CA SER A 320 18.39 -39.26 -11.46
C SER A 320 19.87 -39.37 -11.12
#